data_AF-A0A4R3JTA7-F1
#
_entry.id   AF-A0A4R3JTA7-F1
#
_cell.length_a   1.000
_cell.length_b   1.000
_cell.length_c   1.000
_cell.angle_alpha   90.00
_cell.angle_beta   90.00
_cell.angle_gamma   90.00
#
_symmetry.space_group_name_H-M   'P 1'
#
loop_
_entity.id
_entity.type
_entity.pdbx_description
1 polymer ?
#
loop_
_entity_poly.entity_id
_entity_poly.type
_entity_poly.pdbx_seq_one_letter_code
_entity_poly.pdbx_strand_id
1 'polypeptide(L)' 'MEVRIILGSIDLPDRKHAVGKLTNGLYAVGHLFPGQRIPPSQQFASLDAAADHWFASLPVRQSVGNKAVTK' A
#
# COMPACT_ATOMS: atom_id res chain seq x y z
N MET A 1 -0.70 -16.28 6.07
CA MET A 1 -1.08 -15.37 7.17
C MET A 1 -2.28 -14.56 6.77
N GLU A 2 -3.04 -13.99 7.70
CA GLU A 2 -4.27 -13.27 7.38
C GLU A 2 -4.25 -11.83 7.90
N VAL A 3 -4.92 -10.93 7.17
CA VAL A 3 -5.09 -9.53 7.58
C VAL A 3 -6.00 -9.47 8.80
N ARG A 4 -5.47 -9.02 9.93
CA ARG A 4 -6.24 -8.83 11.17
C ARG A 4 -7.01 -7.51 11.15
N ILE A 5 -6.34 -6.42 10.77
CA ILE A 5 -6.92 -5.07 10.79
C ILE A 5 -6.28 -4.21 9.70
N ILE A 6 -7.07 -3.29 9.13
CA ILE A 6 -6.57 -2.25 8.23
C ILE A 6 -6.17 -1.03 9.07
N LEU A 7 -4.91 -0.60 8.93
CA LEU A 7 -4.34 0.53 9.66
C LEU A 7 -4.59 1.86 8.94
N GLY A 8 -4.65 1.83 7.61
CA GLY A 8 -4.90 2.99 6.79
C GLY A 8 -5.14 2.58 5.34
N SER A 9 -5.87 3.39 4.60
CA SER A 9 -6.14 3.14 3.19
C SER A 9 -6.29 4.43 2.40
N ILE A 10 -5.98 4.34 1.12
CA ILE A 10 -6.28 5.34 0.11
C ILE A 10 -7.18 4.73 -0.96
N ASP A 11 -8.22 5.46 -1.34
CA ASP A 11 -9.06 5.10 -2.46
C ASP A 11 -8.43 5.67 -3.73
N LEU A 12 -8.03 4.80 -4.65
CA LEU A 12 -7.66 5.16 -6.01
C LEU A 12 -8.89 4.95 -6.92
N PRO A 13 -8.97 5.63 -8.08
CA PRO A 13 -10.15 5.58 -8.95
C PRO A 13 -10.69 4.17 -9.23
N ASP A 14 -9.79 3.18 -9.37
CA ASP A 14 -10.17 1.80 -9.72
C ASP A 14 -9.89 0.77 -8.61
N ARG A 15 -9.23 1.16 -7.52
CA ARG A 15 -8.80 0.21 -6.48
C ARG A 15 -8.53 0.87 -5.14
N LYS A 16 -8.86 0.17 -4.06
CA LYS A 16 -8.47 0.56 -2.70
C LYS A 16 -7.09 0.01 -2.37
N HIS A 17 -6.15 0.88 -2.01
CA HIS A 17 -4.85 0.47 -1.49
C HIS A 17 -4.84 0.66 0.02
N ALA A 18 -4.44 -0.37 0.77
CA ALA A 18 -4.56 -0.43 2.21
C ALA A 18 -3.30 -1.03 2.87
N VAL A 19 -2.95 -0.52 4.06
CA VAL A 19 -1.93 -1.09 4.94
C VAL A 19 -2.67 -1.97 5.94
N GLY A 20 -2.30 -3.24 6.01
CA GLY A 20 -2.87 -4.20 6.94
C GLY A 20 -1.85 -4.64 7.98
N LYS A 21 -2.30 -4.84 9.22
CA LYS A 21 -1.57 -5.62 10.21
C LYS A 21 -2.04 -7.06 10.17
N LEU A 22 -1.10 -7.99 10.11
CA LEU A 22 -1.37 -9.43 10.02
C LEU A 22 -1.53 -10.06 11.41
N THR A 23 -2.10 -11.25 11.46
CA THR A 23 -2.30 -12.01 12.70
C THR A 23 -0.99 -12.37 13.42
N ASN A 24 0.12 -12.51 12.68
CA ASN A 24 1.46 -12.72 13.24
C ASN A 24 2.19 -11.42 13.64
N GLY A 25 1.52 -10.27 13.58
CA GLY A 25 2.10 -8.97 13.96
C GLY A 25 2.89 -8.27 12.85
N LEU A 26 3.16 -8.94 11.73
CA LEU A 26 3.78 -8.34 10.54
C LEU A 26 2.80 -7.42 9.79
N TYR A 27 3.31 -6.76 8.76
CA TYR A 27 2.57 -5.81 7.94
C TYR A 27 2.41 -6.32 6.51
N ALA A 28 1.37 -5.86 5.84
CA ALA A 28 1.15 -6.08 4.42
C ALA A 28 0.64 -4.79 3.77
N VAL A 29 0.89 -4.64 2.48
CA VAL A 29 0.44 -3.51 1.68
C VAL A 29 -0.13 -3.99 0.36
N GLY A 30 -1.14 -3.31 -0.15
CA GLY A 30 -1.77 -3.70 -1.41
C GLY A 30 -3.26 -3.43 -1.43
N HIS A 31 -3.96 -4.17 -2.29
CA HIS A 31 -5.41 -4.28 -2.19
C HIS A 31 -5.75 -5.29 -1.09
N LEU A 32 -6.07 -4.78 0.10
CA LEU A 32 -6.26 -5.58 1.31
C LEU A 32 -7.68 -5.48 1.88
N PHE A 33 -8.20 -6.60 2.37
CA PHE A 33 -9.41 -6.68 3.20
C PHE A 33 -9.18 -7.56 4.44
N PRO A 34 -9.87 -7.31 5.57
CA PRO A 34 -9.79 -8.17 6.75
C PRO A 34 -10.09 -9.64 6.43
N GLY A 35 -9.30 -10.56 6.98
CA GLY A 35 -9.39 -12.00 6.71
C GLY A 35 -8.69 -12.45 5.43
N GLN A 36 -8.18 -11.55 4.59
CA GLN A 36 -7.45 -11.92 3.38
C GLN A 36 -6.16 -12.65 3.71
N ARG A 37 -5.91 -13.77 3.00
CA ARG A 37 -4.65 -14.49 3.08
C ARG A 37 -3.54 -13.79 2.31
N ILE A 38 -2.40 -13.60 2.98
CA ILE A 38 -1.20 -12.95 2.47
C ILE A 38 -0.04 -13.96 2.41
N PRO A 39 0.60 -14.12 1.23
CA PRO A 39 1.76 -14.99 1.05
C PRO A 39 3.00 -14.43 1.77
N PRO A 40 3.97 -15.27 2.18
CA PRO A 40 5.18 -14.81 2.89
C PRO A 40 5.96 -13.70 2.19
N SER A 41 5.99 -13.69 0.85
CA SER A 41 6.65 -12.67 0.04
C SER A 41 6.03 -11.27 0.13
N GLN A 42 4.84 -11.15 0.72
CA GLN A 42 4.11 -9.88 0.90
C GLN A 42 3.95 -9.51 2.39
N GLN A 43 4.79 -10.10 3.25
CA GLN A 43 4.81 -9.82 4.68
C GLN A 43 6.06 -9.02 5.03
N PHE A 44 5.88 -7.90 5.70
CA PHE A 44 6.93 -6.94 6.04
C PHE A 44 7.10 -6.82 7.55
N ALA A 45 8.34 -6.74 8.01
CA ALA A 45 8.67 -6.62 9.43
C ALA A 45 8.33 -5.25 10.04
N SER A 46 8.34 -4.20 9.22
CA SER A 46 8.04 -2.84 9.63
C SER A 46 7.11 -2.14 8.64
N LEU A 47 6.49 -1.05 9.10
CA LEU A 47 5.69 -0.17 8.23
C LEU A 47 6.54 0.48 7.14
N ASP A 48 7.79 0.83 7.43
CA ASP A 48 8.71 1.44 6.46
C ASP A 48 9.00 0.48 5.29
N ALA A 49 9.34 -0.78 5.59
CA ALA A 49 9.53 -1.80 4.56
C ALA A 49 8.24 -2.06 3.76
N ALA A 50 7.09 -2.01 4.41
CA ALA A 50 5.80 -2.09 3.73
C ALA A 50 5.59 -0.88 2.79
N ALA A 51 5.95 0.34 3.23
CA ALA A 51 5.79 1.56 2.47
C ALA A 51 6.72 1.61 1.25
N ASP A 52 7.95 1.14 1.35
CA ASP A 52 8.88 1.06 0.21
C ASP A 52 8.29 0.22 -0.94
N HIS A 53 7.61 -0.88 -0.61
CA HIS A 53 6.90 -1.71 -1.58
C HIS A 53 5.56 -1.11 -2.03
N TRP A 54 4.94 -0.26 -1.21
CA TRP A 54 3.72 0.47 -1.55
C TRP A 54 3.96 1.50 -2.66
N PHE A 55 5.04 2.29 -2.56
CA PHE A 55 5.33 3.31 -3.57
C PHE A 55 5.61 2.70 -4.94
N ALA A 56 6.20 1.50 -4.98
CA ALA A 56 6.43 0.77 -6.22
C ALA A 56 5.13 0.28 -6.90
N SER A 57 4.03 0.10 -6.15
CA SER A 57 2.76 -0.40 -6.69
C SER A 57 1.77 0.70 -7.07
N LEU A 58 1.97 1.93 -6.59
CA LEU A 58 1.20 3.09 -7.02
C LEU A 58 1.54 3.41 -8.48
N PRO A 59 0.56 3.74 -9.33
CA PRO A 59 0.87 4.28 -10.63
C PRO A 59 1.67 5.55 -10.36
N VAL A 60 2.92 5.58 -10.81
CA VAL A 60 3.71 6.80 -10.83
C VAL A 60 2.80 7.83 -11.46
N ARG A 61 2.32 8.81 -10.69
CA ARG A 61 1.88 10.05 -11.30
C ARG A 61 3.14 10.51 -12.02
N GLN A 62 3.20 10.26 -13.34
CA GLN A 62 4.04 11.08 -14.19
C GLN A 62 3.73 12.50 -13.74
N SER A 63 4.75 13.13 -13.16
CA SER A 63 4.72 14.52 -12.75
C SER A 63 3.94 15.27 -13.83
N VAL A 64 2.75 15.77 -13.50
CA VAL A 64 2.05 16.68 -14.39
C VAL A 64 3.03 17.84 -14.52
N GLY A 65 3.71 17.90 -15.66
CA GLY A 65 4.78 18.84 -15.89
C GLY A 65 4.30 20.21 -15.45
N ASN A 66 5.00 20.79 -14.46
CA ASN A 66 4.92 22.21 -14.20
C ASN A 66 5.38 22.89 -15.49
N LYS A 67 4.46 23.16 -16.42
CA LYS A 67 4.65 24.21 -17.40
C LYS A 67 4.70 25.48 -16.59
N ALA A 68 5.92 25.93 -16.33
CA ALA A 68 6.22 27.26 -15.88
C ALA A 68 5.36 28.24 -16.68
N VAL A 69 4.46 28.93 -15.99
CA VAL A 69 3.81 30.13 -16.50
C VAL A 69 4.90 31.19 -16.56
N THR A 70 5.58 31.29 -17.70
CA THR A 70 6.31 32.51 -18.08
C THR A 70 5.26 33.55 -18.47
N LYS A 71 5.21 34.61 -17.65
CA LYS A 71 4.55 35.88 -17.97
C LYS A 71 5.17 36.54 -19.20
#